data_AF-A0A0D5ZDZ9-F1
#
_entry.id   AF-A0A0D5ZDZ9-F1
#
_cell.length_a   1.000
_cell.length_b   1.000
_cell.length_c   1.000
_cell.angle_alpha   90.00
_cell.angle_beta   90.00
_cell.angle_gamma   90.00
#
_symmetry.space_group_name_H-M   'P 1'
#
loop_
_entity.id
_entity.type
_entity.pdbx_description
1 polymer ?
#
loop_
_entity_poly.entity_id
_entity_poly.type
_entity_poly.pdbx_seq_one_letter_code
_entity_poly.pdbx_strand_id
1 'polypeptide(L)'
;MILVKSDKGKPNEEMNPRETLVKVRRQWNDWRIATYRLSSLNGFHRDIISGGVGMRAPFESLYAYASCDSYIDGEIAHSGLHGDCPHNIKVVILKVDNKPKSFYEKIKKYGLENKSRERKQY
;
A
#
# COMPACT_ATOMS: atom_id res chain seq x y z
N MET A 1 -38.11 -11.75 -35.17
CA MET A 1 -37.16 -12.40 -34.24
C MET A 1 -36.03 -11.41 -33.97
N ILE A 2 -36.12 -10.64 -32.88
CA ILE A 2 -35.15 -9.59 -32.55
C ILE A 2 -34.08 -10.24 -31.68
N LEU A 3 -32.85 -10.34 -32.22
CA LEU A 3 -31.68 -10.71 -31.42
C LEU A 3 -31.38 -9.57 -30.45
N VAL A 4 -31.66 -9.80 -29.17
CA VAL A 4 -31.15 -8.98 -28.07
C VAL A 4 -29.65 -9.27 -27.98
N LYS A 5 -28.81 -8.31 -28.37
CA LYS A 5 -27.37 -8.39 -28.13
C LYS A 5 -27.18 -8.39 -26.61
N SER A 6 -26.63 -9.47 -26.05
CA SER A 6 -26.28 -9.53 -24.64
C SER A 6 -25.26 -8.43 -24.35
N ASP A 7 -25.55 -7.60 -23.36
CA ASP A 7 -24.66 -6.60 -22.81
C ASP A 7 -23.39 -7.32 -22.31
N LYS A 8 -22.32 -7.29 -23.12
CA LYS A 8 -21.03 -7.82 -22.71
C LYS A 8 -20.54 -6.94 -21.57
N GLY A 9 -20.60 -7.47 -20.36
CA GLY A 9 -20.12 -6.81 -19.14
C GLY A 9 -18.80 -6.11 -19.40
N LYS A 10 -18.69 -4.86 -18.92
CA LYS A 10 -17.51 -4.01 -19.02
C LYS A 10 -16.25 -4.82 -18.67
N PRO A 11 -15.14 -4.68 -19.42
CA PRO A 11 -13.89 -5.35 -19.06
C PRO A 11 -13.53 -4.96 -17.63
N ASN A 12 -13.15 -5.96 -16.82
CA ASN A 12 -12.65 -5.74 -15.47
C ASN A 12 -11.51 -4.73 -15.54
N GLU A 13 -11.74 -3.47 -15.17
CA GLU A 13 -10.70 -2.44 -15.10
C GLU A 13 -9.62 -2.92 -14.14
N GLU A 14 -8.52 -3.36 -14.74
CA GLU A 14 -7.30 -3.71 -14.06
C GLU A 14 -6.72 -2.43 -13.44
N MET A 15 -6.30 -2.53 -12.18
CA MET A 15 -5.87 -1.37 -11.40
C MET A 15 -4.53 -0.84 -11.94
N ASN A 16 -4.51 0.39 -12.46
CA ASN A 16 -3.28 1.04 -12.93
C ASN A 16 -2.42 1.50 -11.73
N PRO A 17 -1.26 0.90 -11.44
CA PRO A 17 -0.49 1.21 -10.23
C PRO A 17 0.17 2.59 -10.25
N ARG A 18 0.29 3.24 -11.42
CA ARG A 18 0.83 4.61 -11.54
C ARG A 18 -0.18 5.70 -11.19
N GLU A 19 -1.47 5.37 -11.30
CA GLU A 19 -2.58 6.30 -11.01
C GLU A 19 -3.32 5.93 -9.73
N THR A 20 -3.17 4.69 -9.26
CA THR A 20 -3.81 4.21 -8.04
C THR A 20 -3.15 4.82 -6.81
N LEU A 21 -3.94 5.53 -6.01
CA LEU A 21 -3.51 6.17 -4.78
C LEU A 21 -3.83 5.30 -3.56
N VAL A 22 -2.83 5.07 -2.72
CA VAL A 22 -2.92 4.22 -1.53
C VAL A 22 -2.59 5.05 -0.30
N LYS A 23 -3.46 4.99 0.70
CA LYS A 23 -3.23 5.61 2.00
C LYS A 23 -2.47 4.66 2.90
N VAL A 24 -1.42 5.15 3.53
CA VAL A 24 -0.55 4.37 4.40
C VAL A 24 -0.30 5.09 5.71
N ARG A 25 0.11 4.34 6.72
CA ARG A 25 0.57 4.87 8.01
C ARG A 25 1.93 4.27 8.34
N ARG A 26 2.68 4.90 9.25
CA ARG A 26 3.93 4.31 9.76
C ARG A 26 3.66 3.12 10.68
N GLN A 27 2.57 3.19 11.45
CA GLN A 27 2.10 2.18 12.39
C GLN A 27 0.56 2.17 12.38
N TRP A 28 -0.05 1.07 12.84
CA TRP A 28 -1.49 0.85 12.70
C TRP A 28 -2.37 1.88 13.43
N ASN A 29 -1.88 2.46 14.52
CA ASN A 29 -2.56 3.44 15.37
C ASN A 29 -1.99 4.85 15.23
N ASP A 30 -1.07 5.09 14.29
CA ASP A 30 -0.59 6.44 14.01
C ASP A 30 -1.75 7.26 13.41
N TRP A 31 -1.86 8.52 13.80
CA TRP A 31 -2.87 9.44 13.27
C TRP A 31 -2.42 10.05 11.94
N ARG A 32 -1.11 10.07 11.67
CA ARG A 32 -0.54 10.55 10.42
C ARG A 32 -0.82 9.58 9.27
N ILE A 33 -1.37 10.10 8.19
CA ILE A 33 -1.70 9.35 6.99
C ILE A 33 -1.03 10.04 5.80
N ALA A 34 -0.31 9.26 5.01
CA ALA A 34 0.29 9.71 3.76
C ALA A 34 -0.32 8.96 2.58
N THR A 35 -0.38 9.64 1.43
CA THR A 35 -0.85 9.07 0.17
C THR A 35 0.33 8.81 -0.76
N TYR A 36 0.44 7.59 -1.26
CA TYR A 36 1.44 7.18 -2.24
C TYR A 36 0.77 6.66 -3.51
N ARG A 37 1.49 6.69 -4.63
CA ARG A 37 1.14 5.86 -5.78
C ARG A 37 1.42 4.41 -5.45
N LEU A 38 0.56 3.49 -5.86
CA LEU A 38 0.73 2.05 -5.64
C LEU A 38 2.07 1.54 -6.21
N SER A 39 2.49 2.08 -7.34
CA SER A 39 3.79 1.80 -7.98
C SER A 39 5.02 2.30 -7.22
N SER A 40 4.85 3.21 -6.27
CA SER A 40 5.93 3.67 -5.38
C SER A 40 6.09 2.80 -4.13
N LEU A 41 5.18 1.83 -3.93
CA LEU A 41 5.23 0.86 -2.85
C LEU A 41 5.85 -0.44 -3.36
N ASN A 42 6.70 -1.06 -2.54
CA ASN A 42 7.33 -2.35 -2.86
C ASN A 42 7.32 -3.31 -1.66
N GLY A 43 7.83 -4.52 -1.87
CA GLY A 43 8.03 -5.50 -0.79
C GLY A 43 6.77 -5.85 -0.01
N PHE A 44 5.61 -5.96 -0.65
CA PHE A 44 4.33 -6.22 0.02
C PHE A 44 4.33 -7.54 0.78
N HIS A 45 3.94 -7.51 2.04
CA HIS A 45 3.88 -8.70 2.90
C HIS A 45 2.82 -8.56 3.99
N ARG A 46 2.54 -9.67 4.66
CA ARG A 46 1.72 -9.70 5.86
C ARG A 46 2.65 -9.68 7.06
N ASP A 47 2.29 -8.91 8.07
CA ASP A 47 3.01 -8.86 9.32
C ASP A 47 2.07 -8.41 10.45
N ILE A 48 2.55 -8.53 11.67
CA ILE A 48 1.98 -7.90 12.87
C ILE A 48 2.94 -6.86 13.47
N ILE A 49 4.18 -6.76 13.02
CA ILE A 49 5.18 -5.82 13.55
C ILE A 49 5.39 -4.65 12.58
N SER A 50 5.22 -3.42 13.06
CA SER A 50 5.51 -2.20 12.30
C SER A 50 7.01 -1.94 12.19
N GLY A 51 7.44 -1.11 11.23
CA GLY A 51 8.85 -0.69 11.20
C GLY A 51 9.17 0.39 12.24
N GLY A 52 10.43 0.81 12.31
CA GLY A 52 10.88 1.77 13.31
C GLY A 52 10.94 1.10 14.68
N VAL A 53 10.16 1.59 15.66
CA VAL A 53 10.14 1.07 17.04
C VAL A 53 9.54 -0.34 17.20
N GLY A 54 9.16 -1.01 16.11
CA GLY A 54 8.70 -2.40 16.17
C GLY A 54 7.33 -2.58 16.83
N MET A 55 6.44 -1.59 16.74
CA MET A 55 5.13 -1.68 17.39
C MET A 55 4.31 -2.86 16.85
N ARG A 56 3.84 -3.72 17.77
CA ARG A 56 2.99 -4.87 17.45
C ARG A 56 1.53 -4.43 17.28
N ALA A 57 0.97 -4.74 16.12
CA ALA A 57 -0.44 -4.58 15.82
C ALA A 57 -1.27 -5.73 16.45
N PRO A 58 -2.52 -5.47 16.85
CA PRO A 58 -3.40 -6.49 17.40
C PRO A 58 -3.95 -7.46 16.34
N PHE A 59 -3.66 -7.23 15.06
CA PHE A 59 -4.10 -8.05 13.93
C PHE A 59 -3.06 -8.05 12.80
N GLU A 60 -3.04 -9.14 12.03
CA GLU A 60 -2.21 -9.22 10.83
C GLU A 60 -2.69 -8.22 9.78
N SER A 61 -1.76 -7.38 9.30
CA SER A 61 -2.03 -6.30 8.35
C SER A 61 -1.16 -6.42 7.11
N LEU A 62 -1.56 -5.71 6.05
CA LEU A 62 -0.74 -5.56 4.85
C LEU A 62 0.31 -4.48 5.11
N TYR A 63 1.58 -4.82 4.88
CA TYR A 63 2.70 -3.91 4.92
C TYR A 63 3.38 -3.84 3.56
N ALA A 64 4.06 -2.72 3.32
CA ALA A 64 4.93 -2.48 2.18
C ALA A 64 6.11 -1.60 2.63
N TYR A 65 7.04 -1.32 1.73
CA TYR A 65 8.05 -0.29 1.93
C TYR A 65 7.86 0.85 0.92
N ALA A 66 8.25 2.05 1.33
CA ALA A 66 8.17 3.28 0.52
C ALA A 66 9.33 4.22 0.87
N SER A 67 9.73 5.05 -0.10
CA SER A 67 10.62 6.19 0.16
C SER A 67 9.90 7.21 1.05
N CYS A 68 10.54 7.72 2.11
CA CYS A 68 9.89 8.59 3.09
C CYS A 68 9.44 9.96 2.54
N ASP A 69 9.94 10.35 1.37
CA ASP A 69 9.70 11.64 0.70
C ASP A 69 8.87 11.53 -0.59
N SER A 70 8.48 10.31 -1.01
CA SER A 70 7.77 10.10 -2.27
C SER A 70 6.24 10.11 -2.15
N TYR A 71 5.72 10.45 -0.97
CA TYR A 71 4.29 10.68 -0.80
C TYR A 71 3.87 11.92 -1.60
N ILE A 72 2.65 11.89 -2.12
CA ILE A 72 2.09 12.98 -2.92
C ILE A 72 1.17 13.90 -2.11
N ASP A 73 0.75 13.45 -0.93
CA ASP A 73 -0.15 14.19 -0.03
C ASP A 73 -0.05 13.62 1.40
N GLY A 74 -0.41 14.45 2.39
CA GLY A 74 -0.43 14.11 3.81
C GLY A 74 0.96 14.17 4.48
N GLU A 75 1.14 13.35 5.50
CA GLU A 75 2.39 13.28 6.26
C GLU A 75 2.67 11.85 6.76
N ILE A 76 3.95 11.53 6.94
CA ILE A 76 4.38 10.26 7.50
C ILE A 76 5.43 10.49 8.58
N ALA A 77 5.33 9.74 9.69
CA ALA A 77 6.31 9.84 10.75
C ALA A 77 7.68 9.31 10.30
N HIS A 78 8.68 10.19 10.28
CA HIS A 78 10.10 9.84 10.21
C HIS A 78 10.92 10.83 11.04
N SER A 79 11.98 10.37 11.70
CA SER A 79 12.78 11.19 12.62
C SER A 79 14.02 11.79 11.97
N GLY A 80 14.48 11.29 10.81
CA GLY A 80 15.78 11.67 10.25
C GLY A 80 16.99 11.13 11.04
N LEU A 81 16.77 10.53 12.22
CA LEU A 81 17.85 10.11 13.13
C LEU A 81 18.63 8.87 12.67
N HIS A 82 18.18 8.21 11.60
CA HIS A 82 18.73 6.94 11.12
C HIS A 82 19.57 7.09 9.84
N GLY A 83 20.06 8.29 9.54
CA GLY A 83 20.89 8.61 8.39
C GLY A 83 20.21 9.54 7.40
N ASP A 84 20.86 9.79 6.27
CA ASP A 84 20.37 10.72 5.26
C ASP A 84 19.06 10.24 4.62
N CYS A 85 18.14 11.17 4.42
CA CYS A 85 16.96 10.94 3.58
C CYS A 85 17.36 10.84 2.09
N PRO A 86 16.61 10.12 1.27
CA PRO A 86 15.36 9.43 1.61
C PRO A 86 15.55 8.02 2.18
N HIS A 87 14.73 7.67 3.18
CA HIS A 87 14.71 6.34 3.80
C HIS A 87 13.70 5.43 3.13
N ASN A 88 14.03 4.14 3.00
CA ASN A 88 13.05 3.12 2.70
C ASN A 88 12.33 2.66 3.98
N ILE A 89 11.12 3.18 4.21
CA ILE A 89 10.35 2.96 5.45
C ILE A 89 9.27 1.90 5.25
N LYS A 90 9.14 1.01 6.24
CA LYS A 90 8.02 0.07 6.32
C LYS A 90 6.72 0.82 6.65
N VAL A 91 5.68 0.63 5.85
CA VAL A 91 4.38 1.28 6.04
C VAL A 91 3.29 0.23 6.13
N VAL A 92 2.24 0.53 6.90
CA VAL A 92 1.04 -0.30 7.00
C VAL A 92 -0.06 0.27 6.13
N ILE A 93 -0.75 -0.61 5.41
CA ILE A 93 -1.90 -0.29 4.55
C ILE A 93 -3.14 -0.81 5.25
N LEU A 94 -3.96 0.09 5.79
CA LEU A 94 -5.17 -0.30 6.51
C LEU A 94 -6.41 -0.18 5.61
N LYS A 95 -7.30 -1.15 5.77
CA LYS A 95 -8.61 -1.17 5.11
C LYS A 95 -9.46 0.06 5.46
N VAL A 96 -9.32 0.60 6.67
CA VAL A 96 -10.12 1.75 7.13
C VAL A 96 -9.79 3.02 6.35
N ASP A 97 -8.55 3.18 5.89
CA ASP A 97 -8.10 4.34 5.11
C ASP A 97 -8.29 4.13 3.60
N ASN A 98 -8.32 2.87 3.15
CA ASN A 98 -8.41 2.48 1.75
C ASN A 98 -9.80 1.88 1.44
N LYS A 99 -10.84 2.66 1.68
CA LYS A 99 -12.23 2.30 1.37
C LYS A 99 -12.52 2.50 -0.13
N PRO A 100 -13.49 1.77 -0.71
CA PRO A 100 -14.28 0.69 -0.10
C PRO A 100 -13.48 -0.61 0.09
N LYS A 101 -14.07 -1.63 0.75
CA LYS A 101 -13.42 -2.95 0.95
C LYS A 101 -12.88 -3.54 -0.36
N SER A 102 -13.61 -3.39 -1.46
CA SER A 102 -13.20 -3.89 -2.78
C SER A 102 -11.90 -3.24 -3.27
N PHE A 103 -11.67 -1.97 -2.96
CA PHE A 103 -10.43 -1.28 -3.31
C PHE A 103 -9.23 -1.83 -2.51
N TYR A 104 -9.39 -1.98 -1.20
CA TYR A 104 -8.38 -2.61 -0.37
C TYR A 104 -8.00 -4.03 -0.82
N GLU A 105 -9.00 -4.87 -1.17
CA GLU A 105 -8.71 -6.21 -1.67
C GLU A 105 -7.98 -6.19 -3.03
N LYS A 106 -8.24 -5.20 -3.90
CA LYS A 106 -7.45 -5.02 -5.13
C LYS A 106 -5.99 -4.69 -4.83
N ILE A 107 -5.72 -3.74 -3.92
CA ILE A 107 -4.35 -3.39 -3.49
C ILE A 107 -3.63 -4.61 -2.93
N LYS A 108 -4.29 -5.33 -2.02
CA LYS A 108 -3.76 -6.52 -1.38
C LYS A 108 -3.47 -7.63 -2.38
N LYS A 109 -4.38 -7.88 -3.32
CA LYS A 109 -4.17 -8.86 -4.40
C LYS A 109 -2.95 -8.48 -5.23
N TYR A 110 -2.90 -7.23 -5.73
CA TYR A 110 -1.77 -6.71 -6.49
C TYR A 110 -0.45 -6.89 -5.74
N GLY A 111 -0.36 -6.43 -4.50
CA GLY A 111 0.88 -6.50 -3.72
C GLY A 111 1.35 -7.93 -3.47
N LEU A 112 0.44 -8.82 -3.08
CA LEU A 112 0.78 -10.20 -2.75
C LEU A 112 1.14 -11.05 -3.98
N GLU A 113 0.54 -10.77 -5.15
CA GLU A 113 0.85 -11.45 -6.42
C GLU A 113 2.17 -10.95 -7.03
N ASN A 114 2.56 -9.70 -6.76
CA ASN A 114 3.81 -9.10 -7.25
C ASN A 114 4.97 -9.20 -6.24
N LYS A 115 4.88 -10.09 -5.24
CA LYS A 115 5.89 -10.34 -4.19
C LYS A 115 7.31 -10.67 -4.68
N SER A 116 7.46 -11.01 -5.96
CA SER A 116 8.66 -11.67 -6.50
C SER A 116 9.60 -10.78 -7.32
N ARG A 117 9.34 -9.47 -7.47
CA ARG A 117 10.22 -8.61 -8.31
C ARG A 117 11.40 -7.97 -7.59
N GLU A 118 11.44 -7.93 -6.26
CA GLU A 118 12.56 -7.34 -5.52
C GLU A 118 12.92 -8.20 -4.31
N ARG A 119 13.68 -9.29 -4.55
CA ARG A 119 14.51 -9.90 -3.50
C ARG A 119 15.93 -9.34 -3.62
N LYS A 120 16.44 -8.92 -2.46
CA LYS A 120 17.80 -8.45 -2.12
C LYS A 120 18.01 -6.95 -2.25
N GLN A 121 17.78 -6.25 -1.14
CA GLN A 121 18.80 -5.32 -0.66
C GLN A 121 19.28 -5.83 0.69
N TYR A 122 20.59 -6.01 0.77
CA TYR A 122 21.37 -6.50 1.90
C TYR A 122 21.40 -5.47 3.03
#